data_AF-M4WSK4-F1
#
_entry.id   AF-M4WSK4-F1
#
_cell.length_a   1.000
_cell.length_b   1.000
_cell.length_c   1.000
_cell.angle_alpha   90.00
_cell.angle_beta   90.00
_cell.angle_gamma   90.00
#
_symmetry.space_group_name_H-M   'P 1'
#
loop_
_entity.id
_entity.type
_entity.pdbx_description
1 polymer ?
#
loop_
_entity_poly.entity_id
_entity_poly.type
_entity_poly.pdbx_seq_one_letter_code
_entity_poly.pdbx_strand_id
1 'polypeptide(L)'
;MRQLLPLAFACLPLLAHGEACVVHSQGANLDVKVCQQNRSIPATLFRDGFCQPQLKDQTVQVTYADHCPSGAFGVCENAQVQGMPYRQDIHYYGVPSDARILQPFCETQSHGQWRKP
;
A
#
# COMPACT_ATOMS: atom_id res chain seq x y z
N MET A 1 42.90 -27.81 24.53
CA MET A 1 41.64 -28.38 24.02
C MET A 1 40.48 -27.87 24.86
N ARG A 2 39.72 -26.88 24.40
CA ARG A 2 38.24 -26.91 24.28
C ARG A 2 37.77 -25.51 23.87
N GLN A 3 37.02 -25.49 22.78
CA GLN A 3 36.72 -24.33 21.97
C GLN A 3 35.85 -23.30 22.70
N LEU A 4 36.27 -22.04 22.66
CA LEU A 4 35.38 -20.88 22.73
C LEU A 4 34.61 -20.85 21.40
N LEU A 5 33.30 -20.98 21.43
CA LEU A 5 32.44 -20.68 20.28
C LEU A 5 31.31 -19.76 20.75
N PRO A 6 31.43 -18.43 20.60
CA PRO A 6 30.31 -17.54 20.80
C PRO A 6 29.39 -17.71 19.58
N LEU A 7 28.22 -18.31 19.80
CA LEU A 7 27.16 -18.42 18.80
C LEU A 7 26.51 -17.04 18.64
N ALA A 8 27.18 -16.12 17.93
CA ALA A 8 26.62 -14.85 17.51
C ALA A 8 25.65 -15.13 16.35
N PHE A 9 24.40 -15.47 16.69
CA PHE A 9 23.30 -15.49 15.73
C PHE A 9 23.10 -14.07 15.21
N ALA A 10 23.57 -13.82 13.99
CA ALA A 10 23.33 -12.58 13.28
C ALA A 10 21.83 -12.46 12.98
N CYS A 11 21.10 -11.74 13.85
CA CYS A 11 19.84 -11.12 13.47
C CYS A 11 20.19 -9.99 12.48
N LEU A 12 20.41 -10.32 11.22
CA LEU A 12 20.32 -9.34 10.15
C LEU A 12 18.87 -8.83 10.18
N PRO A 13 18.62 -7.55 10.51
CA PRO A 13 17.30 -7.00 10.29
C PRO A 13 17.08 -7.13 8.78
N LEU A 14 16.12 -7.96 8.37
CA LEU A 14 15.49 -7.80 7.07
C LEU A 14 15.03 -6.35 7.07
N LEU A 15 15.77 -5.49 6.39
CA LEU A 15 15.34 -4.14 6.08
C LEU A 15 14.12 -4.34 5.20
N ALA A 16 12.94 -4.42 5.84
CA ALA A 16 11.67 -4.22 5.18
C ALA A 16 11.68 -2.75 4.77
N HIS A 17 12.37 -2.45 3.67
CA HIS A 17 12.21 -1.20 2.99
C HIS A 17 10.72 -1.08 2.72
N GLY A 18 10.10 -0.05 3.31
CA GLY A 18 8.74 0.30 2.93
C GLY A 18 8.73 0.41 1.41
N GLU A 19 7.74 -0.19 0.80
CA GLU A 19 7.58 -0.13 -0.64
C GLU A 19 6.21 0.46 -0.89
N ALA A 20 6.19 1.60 -1.55
CA ALA A 20 4.97 2.31 -1.86
C ALA A 20 4.92 2.71 -3.33
N CYS A 21 3.70 2.90 -3.82
CA CYS A 21 3.47 3.43 -5.15
C CYS A 21 2.26 4.34 -5.16
N VAL A 22 2.49 5.56 -5.64
CA VAL A 22 1.43 6.52 -5.94
C VAL A 22 0.91 6.21 -7.33
N VAL A 23 -0.33 5.75 -7.40
CA VAL A 23 -1.05 5.53 -8.65
C VAL A 23 -1.95 6.73 -8.89
N HIS A 24 -1.67 7.43 -9.97
CA HIS A 24 -2.50 8.50 -10.49
C HIS A 24 -3.17 7.99 -11.76
N SER A 25 -4.50 7.96 -11.77
CA SER A 25 -5.29 7.57 -12.94
C SER A 25 -6.17 8.72 -13.39
N GLN A 26 -6.08 9.03 -14.68
CA GLN A 26 -6.84 10.10 -15.31
C GLN A 26 -7.68 9.55 -16.48
N GLY A 27 -8.98 9.78 -16.43
CA GLY A 27 -9.95 9.47 -17.49
C GLY A 27 -10.85 10.66 -17.79
N ALA A 28 -11.83 10.48 -18.69
CA ALA A 28 -12.68 11.57 -19.19
C ALA A 28 -13.45 12.36 -18.10
N ASN A 29 -13.79 11.73 -16.98
CA ASN A 29 -14.52 12.36 -15.85
C ASN A 29 -14.02 11.90 -14.47
N LEU A 30 -12.84 11.28 -14.41
CA LEU A 30 -12.34 10.67 -13.18
C LEU A 30 -10.84 10.94 -13.04
N ASP A 31 -10.49 11.60 -11.94
CA ASP A 31 -9.12 11.80 -11.50
C ASP A 31 -8.97 11.12 -10.13
N VAL A 32 -8.27 9.99 -10.10
CA VAL A 32 -8.03 9.23 -8.87
C VAL A 32 -6.55 9.24 -8.57
N LYS A 33 -6.23 9.71 -7.36
CA LYS A 33 -4.88 9.60 -6.80
C LYS A 33 -4.91 8.82 -5.51
N VAL A 34 -4.30 7.63 -5.55
CA VAL A 34 -4.14 6.75 -4.39
C VAL A 34 -2.68 6.37 -4.24
N CYS A 35 -2.25 6.08 -3.02
CA CYS A 35 -0.97 5.44 -2.79
C CYS A 35 -1.19 4.13 -2.05
N GLN A 36 -0.57 3.07 -2.55
CA GLN A 36 -0.54 1.77 -1.89
C GLN A 36 0.82 1.64 -1.19
N GLN A 37 0.81 1.18 0.06
CA GLN A 37 2.01 0.90 0.83
C GLN A 37 2.04 -0.56 1.26
N ASN A 38 3.06 -1.27 0.81
CA ASN A 38 3.26 -2.68 1.07
C ASN A 38 3.49 -2.95 2.56
N ARG A 39 2.81 -3.97 3.12
CA ARG A 39 3.12 -4.52 4.45
C ARG A 39 3.57 -5.97 4.40
N SER A 40 2.92 -6.81 3.58
CA SER A 40 3.24 -8.24 3.49
C SER A 40 3.16 -8.83 2.08
N ILE A 41 2.98 -7.99 1.06
CA ILE A 41 2.93 -8.41 -0.33
C ILE A 41 4.37 -8.68 -0.80
N PRO A 42 4.67 -9.80 -1.47
CA PRO A 42 5.98 -10.03 -2.07
C PRO A 42 6.35 -8.89 -3.04
N ALA A 43 7.57 -8.36 -2.95
CA ALA A 43 7.95 -7.10 -3.63
C ALA A 43 7.66 -7.10 -5.14
N THR A 44 8.03 -8.17 -5.85
CA THR A 44 7.74 -8.30 -7.30
C THR A 44 6.24 -8.29 -7.57
N LEU A 45 5.43 -8.98 -6.76
CA LEU A 45 3.97 -8.97 -6.90
C LEU A 45 3.38 -7.59 -6.58
N PHE A 46 3.96 -6.87 -5.63
CA PHE A 46 3.55 -5.51 -5.30
C PHE A 46 3.79 -4.56 -6.47
N ARG A 47 5.01 -4.52 -7.02
CA ARG A 47 5.37 -3.64 -8.14
C ARG A 47 4.62 -3.98 -9.42
N ASP A 48 4.61 -5.25 -9.80
CA ASP A 48 4.16 -5.65 -11.13
C ASP A 48 2.65 -5.94 -11.18
N GLY A 49 2.02 -6.15 -10.02
CA GLY A 49 0.58 -6.42 -9.90
C GLY A 49 -0.19 -5.24 -9.31
N PHE A 50 0.06 -4.92 -8.04
CA PHE A 50 -0.75 -3.96 -7.30
C PHE A 50 -0.50 -2.50 -7.73
N CYS A 51 0.76 -2.15 -7.96
CA CYS A 51 1.16 -0.81 -8.37
C CYS A 51 0.90 -0.50 -9.84
N GLN A 52 0.57 -1.49 -10.67
CA GLN A 52 0.34 -1.31 -12.11
C GLN A 52 -1.09 -1.73 -12.52
N PRO A 53 -2.15 -1.08 -11.98
CA PRO A 53 -3.50 -1.43 -12.36
C PRO A 53 -3.76 -1.08 -13.84
N GLN A 54 -4.34 -2.03 -14.57
CA GLN A 54 -4.82 -1.79 -15.94
C GLN A 54 -6.27 -1.32 -15.88
N LEU A 55 -6.47 -0.01 -15.98
CA LEU A 55 -7.79 0.60 -16.01
C LEU A 55 -8.18 0.92 -17.45
N LYS A 56 -9.28 0.31 -17.91
CA LYS A 56 -9.78 0.52 -19.27
C LYS A 56 -10.12 2.01 -19.49
N ASP A 57 -9.70 2.55 -20.62
CA ASP A 57 -9.98 3.93 -21.05
C ASP A 57 -9.41 5.02 -20.11
N GLN A 58 -8.37 4.69 -19.33
CA GLN A 58 -7.70 5.63 -18.43
C GLN A 58 -6.18 5.61 -18.64
N THR A 59 -5.55 6.78 -18.47
CA THR A 59 -4.09 6.88 -18.43
C THR A 59 -3.65 6.74 -16.98
N VAL A 60 -2.79 5.76 -16.71
CA VAL A 60 -2.26 5.47 -15.37
C VAL A 60 -0.79 5.87 -15.31
N GLN A 61 -0.42 6.73 -14.38
CA GLN A 61 0.96 7.02 -14.01
C GLN A 61 1.26 6.48 -12.62
N VAL A 62 2.42 5.83 -12.49
CA VAL A 62 2.85 5.19 -11.24
C VAL A 62 4.18 5.80 -10.82
N THR A 63 4.25 6.30 -9.59
CA THR A 63 5.49 6.78 -8.98
C THR A 63 5.81 5.94 -7.76
N TYR A 64 6.96 5.27 -7.77
CA TYR A 64 7.42 4.48 -6.64
C TYR A 64 8.09 5.36 -5.58
N ALA A 65 7.91 5.01 -4.32
CA ALA A 65 8.52 5.66 -3.17
C ALA A 65 8.75 4.63 -2.05
N ASP A 66 9.56 4.98 -1.05
CA ASP A 66 9.74 4.13 0.13
C ASP A 66 8.48 4.16 1.02
N HIS A 67 7.80 5.30 1.07
CA HIS A 67 6.59 5.47 1.87
C HIS A 67 5.57 6.31 1.10
N CYS A 68 4.29 6.08 1.42
CA CYS A 68 3.25 6.95 0.91
C CYS A 68 3.42 8.38 1.45
N PRO A 69 3.29 9.41 0.59
CA PRO A 69 3.48 10.78 1.00
C PRO A 69 2.42 11.22 2.04
N SER A 70 2.72 12.29 2.78
CA SER A 70 1.71 12.93 3.63
C SER A 70 0.61 13.60 2.80
N GLY A 71 -0.49 13.99 3.46
CA GLY A 71 -1.56 14.78 2.83
C GLY A 71 -2.70 13.95 2.23
N ALA A 72 -2.76 12.65 2.53
CA ALA A 72 -3.97 11.88 2.31
C ALA A 72 -5.11 12.47 3.17
N PHE A 73 -6.35 12.45 2.69
CA PHE A 73 -7.51 12.82 3.53
C PHE A 73 -8.00 11.64 4.38
N GLY A 74 -7.57 10.43 4.05
CA GLY A 74 -7.92 9.19 4.72
C GLY A 74 -6.95 8.08 4.34
N VAL A 75 -6.72 7.17 5.30
CA VAL A 75 -5.86 6.00 5.14
C VAL A 75 -6.63 4.77 5.58
N CYS A 76 -6.70 3.76 4.70
CA CYS A 76 -7.12 2.43 5.07
C CYS A 76 -5.90 1.62 5.50
N GLU A 77 -5.64 1.55 6.80
CA GLU A 77 -4.51 0.82 7.35
C GLU A 77 -4.78 -0.68 7.38
N ASN A 78 -3.74 -1.48 7.14
CA ASN A 78 -3.74 -2.93 7.28
C ASN A 78 -4.83 -3.64 6.45
N ALA A 79 -5.22 -3.01 5.35
CA ALA A 79 -6.19 -3.49 4.38
C ALA A 79 -5.73 -4.82 3.81
N GLN A 80 -6.61 -5.81 3.87
CA GLN A 80 -6.42 -7.10 3.21
C GLN A 80 -6.67 -6.95 1.71
N VAL A 81 -5.74 -7.49 0.93
CA VAL A 81 -5.91 -7.66 -0.52
C VAL A 81 -7.04 -8.65 -0.78
N GLN A 82 -8.00 -8.27 -1.63
CA GLN A 82 -9.13 -9.12 -1.96
C GLN A 82 -8.67 -10.48 -2.51
N GLY A 83 -9.20 -11.56 -1.91
CA GLY A 83 -8.90 -12.94 -2.32
C GLY A 83 -7.49 -13.43 -1.97
N MET A 84 -6.67 -12.63 -1.28
CA MET A 84 -5.27 -12.94 -0.96
C MET A 84 -5.01 -12.75 0.54
N PRO A 85 -4.00 -13.44 1.12
CA PRO A 85 -3.65 -13.29 2.54
C PRO A 85 -2.77 -12.06 2.82
N TYR A 86 -2.52 -11.22 1.83
CA TYR A 86 -1.60 -10.10 1.94
C TYR A 86 -2.26 -8.82 2.46
N ARG A 87 -1.44 -7.95 3.04
CA ARG A 87 -1.86 -6.68 3.63
C ARG A 87 -1.08 -5.50 3.07
N GLN A 88 -1.75 -4.35 3.01
CA GLN A 88 -1.21 -3.07 2.60
C GLN A 88 -1.91 -1.93 3.33
N ASP A 89 -1.32 -0.74 3.32
CA ASP A 89 -2.04 0.50 3.64
C ASP A 89 -2.44 1.19 2.33
N ILE A 90 -3.61 1.84 2.30
CA ILE A 90 -4.11 2.57 1.13
C ILE A 90 -4.40 4.02 1.52
N HIS A 91 -3.66 4.96 0.94
CA HIS A 91 -3.76 6.38 1.19
C HIS A 91 -4.54 7.06 0.06
N TYR A 92 -5.55 7.87 0.41
CA TYR A 92 -6.42 8.54 -0.57
C TYR A 92 -6.15 10.05 -0.61
N TYR A 93 -5.87 10.61 -1.80
CA TYR A 93 -5.49 12.03 -1.99
C TYR A 93 -6.48 12.85 -2.83
N GLY A 94 -7.61 12.24 -3.23
CA GLY A 94 -8.69 12.91 -3.96
C GLY A 94 -9.57 13.81 -3.08
N VAL A 95 -10.89 13.77 -3.29
CA VAL A 95 -11.84 14.66 -2.62
C VAL A 95 -12.21 14.12 -1.24
N PRO A 96 -12.07 14.89 -0.14
CA PRO A 96 -12.36 14.41 1.21
C PRO A 96 -13.79 13.89 1.43
N SER A 97 -14.77 14.39 0.66
CA SER A 97 -16.16 13.92 0.73
C SER A 97 -16.31 12.44 0.36
N ASP A 98 -15.37 11.88 -0.39
CA ASP A 98 -15.38 10.47 -0.81
C ASP A 98 -15.13 9.52 0.36
N ALA A 99 -14.63 10.02 1.50
CA ALA A 99 -14.50 9.26 2.74
C ALA A 99 -15.82 8.56 3.14
N ARG A 100 -16.99 9.13 2.81
CA ARG A 100 -18.30 8.52 3.07
C ARG A 100 -18.51 7.17 2.37
N ILE A 101 -17.78 6.92 1.27
CA ILE A 101 -17.78 5.67 0.50
C ILE A 101 -16.56 4.83 0.88
N LEU A 102 -15.40 5.46 0.98
CA LEU A 102 -14.12 4.76 1.16
C LEU A 102 -13.93 4.21 2.57
N GLN A 103 -14.40 4.90 3.61
CA GLN A 103 -14.33 4.42 4.98
C GLN A 103 -15.09 3.09 5.17
N PRO A 104 -16.40 2.98 4.84
CA PRO A 104 -17.10 1.72 5.02
C PRO A 104 -16.53 0.61 4.13
N PHE A 105 -16.04 0.93 2.92
CA PHE A 105 -15.37 -0.06 2.08
C PHE A 105 -14.10 -0.60 2.75
N CYS A 106 -13.26 0.28 3.30
CA CYS A 106 -12.05 -0.09 4.03
C CYS A 106 -12.35 -1.07 5.16
N GLU A 107 -13.31 -0.73 6.01
CA GLU A 107 -13.61 -1.48 7.23
C GLU A 107 -14.33 -2.80 6.92
N THR A 108 -15.23 -2.82 5.94
CA THR A 108 -16.10 -3.98 5.67
C THR A 108 -15.57 -4.92 4.59
N GLN A 109 -15.03 -4.39 3.49
CA GLN A 109 -14.61 -5.18 2.34
C GLN A 109 -13.12 -5.49 2.38
N SER A 110 -12.31 -4.50 2.76
CA SER A 110 -10.87 -4.67 2.88
C SER A 110 -10.43 -5.13 4.27
N HIS A 111 -11.34 -5.23 5.24
CA HIS A 111 -11.03 -5.61 6.63
C HIS A 111 -9.85 -4.81 7.24
N GLY A 112 -9.73 -3.55 6.80
CA GLY A 112 -8.74 -2.59 7.29
C GLY A 112 -9.28 -1.73 8.42
N GLN A 113 -8.46 -0.79 8.88
CA GLN A 113 -8.83 0.23 9.86
C GLN A 113 -8.75 1.60 9.20
N TRP A 114 -9.86 2.33 9.20
CA TRP A 114 -9.85 3.68 8.68
C TRP A 114 -9.18 4.64 9.66
N ARG A 115 -8.25 5.44 9.15
CA ARG A 115 -7.60 6.51 9.88
C ARG A 115 -7.76 7.82 9.13
N LYS A 116 -8.07 8.86 9.88
CA LYS A 116 -7.82 10.23 9.44
C LYS A 116 -6.38 10.57 9.83
N PRO A 117 -5.49 10.86 8.87
CA PRO A 117 -4.10 11.18 9.16
C PRO A 117 -3.96 12.53 9.89
#